data_AF-A0A2E1AWH3-F1
#
_entry.id   AF-A0A2E1AWH3-F1
#
_cell.length_a   1.000
_cell.length_b   1.000
_cell.length_c   1.000
_cell.angle_alpha   90.00
_cell.angle_beta   90.00
_cell.angle_gamma   90.00
#
_symmetry.space_group_name_H-M   'P 1'
#
loop_
_entity.id
_entity.type
_entity.pdbx_description
1 polymer ?
#
loop_
_entity_poly.entity_id
_entity_poly.type
_entity_poly.pdbx_seq_one_letter_code
_entity_poly.pdbx_strand_id
1 'polypeptide(L)' 'GAEFTFLGRSFMYGVAALGSQGGDHTISLLKTELQQVMEQICCENVSDFPNHLI' A
#
# COMPACT_ATOMS: atom_id res chain seq x y z
N GLY A 1 -5.30 -10.03 -11.76
CA GLY A 1 -4.36 -8.90 -11.55
C GLY A 1 -3.01 -9.44 -11.11
N ALA A 2 -2.11 -8.58 -10.62
CA ALA A 2 -0.85 -9.03 -10.01
C ALA A 2 -1.10 -9.62 -8.61
N GLU A 3 -0.39 -10.69 -8.25
CA GLU A 3 -0.49 -11.33 -6.91
C GLU A 3 0.26 -10.53 -5.84
N PHE A 4 1.32 -9.83 -6.23
CA PHE A 4 2.10 -8.93 -5.38
C PHE A 4 2.87 -7.94 -6.25
N THR A 5 3.43 -6.90 -5.62
CA THR A 5 4.27 -5.92 -6.29
C THR A 5 5.44 -5.50 -5.40
N PHE A 6 6.52 -5.03 -6.01
CA PHE A 6 7.70 -4.52 -5.30
C PHE A 6 7.69 -3.00 -5.24
N LEU A 7 8.19 -2.46 -4.14
CA LEU A 7 8.30 -1.03 -3.90
C LEU A 7 9.74 -0.68 -3.53
N GLY A 8 10.38 0.15 -4.36
CA GLY A 8 11.79 0.56 -4.15
C GLY A 8 11.90 1.99 -3.65
N ARG A 9 11.65 2.96 -4.54
CA ARG A 9 11.90 4.39 -4.27
C ARG A 9 11.11 4.94 -3.09
N SER A 10 9.87 4.50 -2.86
CA SER A 10 9.07 4.94 -1.73
C SER A 10 9.76 4.66 -0.39
N PHE A 11 10.25 3.43 -0.20
CA PHE A 11 11.02 3.05 0.99
C PHE A 11 12.37 3.75 1.06
N MET A 12 13.07 3.87 -0.07
CA MET A 12 14.35 4.60 -0.13
C MET A 12 14.19 6.05 0.37
N TYR A 13 13.14 6.75 -0.08
CA TYR A 13 12.86 8.11 0.36
C TYR A 13 12.38 8.18 1.81
N GLY A 14 11.55 7.23 2.25
CA GLY A 14 11.12 7.14 3.64
C GLY A 14 12.31 7.01 4.59
N VAL A 15 13.23 6.09 4.30
CA VAL A 15 14.46 5.88 5.08
C VAL A 15 15.39 7.08 4.99
N ALA A 16 15.51 7.72 3.83
CA ALA A 16 16.33 8.93 3.69
C ALA A 16 15.79 10.10 4.55
N ALA A 17 14.47 10.19 4.74
CA ALA A 17 13.84 11.26 5.52
C ALA A 17 13.82 10.99 7.03
N LEU A 18 13.58 9.74 7.45
CA LEU A 18 13.31 9.38 8.86
C LEU A 18 14.27 8.31 9.42
N GLY A 19 15.36 7.99 8.72
CA GLY A 19 16.29 6.94 9.11
C GLY A 19 15.63 5.55 9.11
N SER A 20 16.04 4.68 10.05
CA SER A 20 15.49 3.31 10.13
C SER A 20 13.97 3.27 10.33
N GLN A 21 13.41 4.24 11.06
CA GLN A 21 11.96 4.36 11.29
C GLN A 21 11.19 4.73 10.02
N GLY A 22 11.88 5.26 9.00
CA GLY A 22 11.27 5.63 7.74
C GLY A 22 10.69 4.44 6.97
N GLY A 23 11.31 3.27 7.05
CA GLY A 23 10.78 2.06 6.44
C GLY A 23 9.43 1.66 7.04
N ASP A 24 9.36 1.63 8.37
CA ASP A 24 8.13 1.30 9.12
C ASP A 24 7.03 2.34 8.87
N HIS A 25 7.41 3.62 8.85
CA HIS A 25 6.46 4.70 8.55
C HIS A 25 5.89 4.58 7.14
N THR A 26 6.74 4.32 6.13
CA THR A 26 6.30 4.17 4.74
C THR A 26 5.35 2.99 4.56
N ILE A 27 5.65 1.81 5.12
CA ILE A 27 4.75 0.65 4.98
C ILE A 27 3.45 0.83 5.75
N SER A 28 3.49 1.50 6.91
CA SER A 28 2.28 1.83 7.67
C SER A 28 1.35 2.73 6.84
N LEU A 29 1.89 3.80 6.26
CA LEU A 29 1.15 4.71 5.39
C LEU A 29 0.51 3.99 4.21
N LEU A 30 1.29 3.20 3.46
CA LEU A 30 0.79 2.48 2.28
C LEU A 30 -0.30 1.46 2.62
N LYS A 31 -0.18 0.77 3.77
CA LYS A 31 -1.23 -0.16 4.24
C LYS A 31 -2.51 0.60 4.60
N THR A 32 -2.39 1.74 5.27
CA THR A 32 -3.54 2.59 5.58
C THR A 32 -4.21 3.10 4.32
N GLU A 33 -3.45 3.59 3.34
CA GLU A 33 -4.00 4.07 2.06
C GLU A 33 -4.70 2.95 1.28
N LEU A 34 -4.10 1.76 1.21
CA LEU A 34 -4.73 0.60 0.57
C LEU A 34 -6.04 0.23 1.25
N GLN A 35 -6.04 0.14 2.59
CA GLN A 35 -7.24 -0.16 3.37
C GLN A 35 -8.34 0.88 3.13
N GLN A 36 -7.98 2.17 3.14
CA GLN A 36 -8.92 3.26 2.89
C GLN A 36 -9.57 3.15 1.51
N VAL A 37 -8.78 2.86 0.47
CA VAL A 37 -9.31 2.67 -0.89
C VAL A 37 -10.24 1.46 -0.95
N MET A 38 -9.86 0.34 -0.30
CA MET A 38 -10.71 -0.86 -0.21
C MET A 38 -12.05 -0.58 0.47
N GLU A 39 -12.05 0.18 1.57
CA GLU A 39 -13.27 0.61 2.25
C GLU A 39 -14.15 1.51 1.37
N GLN A 40 -13.54 2.46 0.65
CA GLN A 40 -14.26 3.39 -0.24
C GLN A 40 -15.02 2.69 -1.36
N ILE A 41 -14.49 1.56 -1.85
CA ILE A 41 -15.11 0.77 -2.93
C ILE A 41 -15.89 -0.44 -2.40
N CYS A 42 -16.08 -0.54 -1.09
CA CYS A 42 -16.75 -1.66 -0.41
C CYS A 42 -16.14 -3.03 -0.78
N CYS A 43 -14.81 -3.10 -0.88
CA CYS A 43 -14.07 -4.31 -1.19
C CYS A 43 -13.47 -4.89 0.09
N GLU A 44 -13.93 -6.08 0.49
CA GLU A 44 -13.51 -6.71 1.75
C GLU A 44 -12.14 -7.39 1.62
N ASN A 45 -11.88 -8.07 0.50
CA ASN A 45 -10.65 -8.84 0.30
C ASN A 45 -9.90 -8.41 -0.95
N VAL A 46 -8.56 -8.47 -0.91
CA VAL A 46 -7.70 -8.18 -2.06
C VAL A 46 -7.95 -9.12 -3.26
N SER A 47 -8.49 -10.32 -3.01
CA SER A 47 -8.92 -11.26 -4.04
C SER A 47 -10.09 -10.74 -4.87
N ASP A 48 -10.86 -9.80 -4.33
CA ASP A 48 -12.08 -9.28 -4.95
C ASP A 48 -11.79 -8.12 -5.91
N PHE A 49 -10.56 -7.59 -5.94
CA PHE A 49 -10.13 -6.50 -6.83
C PHE A 49 -10.58 -6.62 -8.29
N PRO A 50 -10.56 -7.80 -8.94
CA PRO A 50 -11.05 -7.94 -10.32
C PRO A 50 -12.52 -7.53 -10.52
N ASN A 51 -13.35 -7.58 -9.46
CA ASN A 51 -14.77 -7.20 -9.51
C ASN A 51 -15.01 -5.68 -9.43
N HIS A 52 -13.98 -4.90 -9.08
CA HIS A 52 -14.08 -3.44 -8.88
C HIS A 52 -13.30 -2.65 -9.94
N LEU A 53 -13.04 -3.25 -11.11
CA LEU A 53 -12.42 -2.57 -12.26
C LEU A 53 -13.48 -1.72 -13.00
N ILE A 54 -13.09 -0.50 -13.41
CA ILE A 54 -13.90 0.41 -14.25
C ILE A 54 -13.45 0.30 -15.71
#